data_AF-A0A830C838-F1
#
_entry.id   AF-A0A830C838-F1
#
_cell.length_a   1.000
_cell.length_b   1.000
_cell.length_c   1.000
_cell.angle_alpha   90.00
_cell.angle_beta   90.00
_cell.angle_gamma   90.00
#
_symmetry.space_group_name_H-M   'P 1'
#
loop_
_entity.id
_entity.type
_entity.pdbx_description
1 polymer ?
#
loop_
_entity_poly.entity_id
_entity_poly.type
_entity_poly.pdbx_seq_one_letter_code
_entity_poly.pdbx_strand_id
1 'polypeptide(L)'
;MVVGYNNVDVNAANKYGIAVGNTPGVLTETTTKLAASLSLAPTRRIIESDEFMRVGLYDGWLPHLYDFRILYFKVYCSSNAYLIKGQTVGMIGAGQIGSAFARIMVISHGFILIELLDSIVPRGYIFIYYDILKSILLFIV
;
A
#
# COMPACT_ATOMS: atom_id res chain seq x y z
N MET A 1 -6.96 -19.91 -12.54
CA MET A 1 -7.74 -19.87 -11.27
C MET A 1 -7.81 -18.40 -10.85
N VAL A 2 -9.00 -17.83 -10.65
CA VAL A 2 -9.21 -16.38 -10.47
C VAL A 2 -10.23 -16.11 -9.38
N VAL A 3 -10.09 -14.98 -8.68
CA VAL A 3 -11.03 -14.54 -7.63
C VAL A 3 -12.13 -13.64 -8.21
N GLY A 4 -11.74 -12.65 -9.02
CA GLY A 4 -12.67 -11.76 -9.71
C GLY A 4 -13.42 -12.49 -10.82
N TYR A 5 -14.73 -12.29 -10.88
CA TYR A 5 -15.63 -12.89 -11.87
C TYR A 5 -16.33 -11.82 -12.72
N ASN A 6 -15.86 -10.57 -12.67
CA ASN A 6 -16.39 -9.41 -13.40
C ASN A 6 -16.30 -9.58 -14.93
N ASN A 7 -15.40 -10.46 -15.36
CA ASN A 7 -15.17 -10.83 -16.75
C ASN A 7 -16.17 -11.89 -17.26
N VAL A 8 -17.10 -12.35 -16.42
CA VAL A 8 -18.13 -13.33 -16.78
C VAL A 8 -19.51 -12.71 -16.56
N ASP A 9 -20.39 -12.81 -17.56
CA ASP A 9 -21.81 -12.48 -17.39
C ASP A 9 -22.51 -13.60 -16.62
N VAL A 10 -22.56 -13.44 -15.30
CA VAL A 10 -23.18 -14.38 -14.37
C VAL A 10 -24.69 -14.52 -14.62
N ASN A 11 -25.36 -13.45 -15.06
CA ASN A 11 -26.80 -13.47 -15.33
C ASN A 11 -27.12 -14.30 -16.57
N ALA A 12 -26.34 -14.13 -17.64
CA ALA A 12 -26.46 -14.97 -18.82
C ALA A 12 -26.14 -16.43 -18.51
N ALA A 13 -25.05 -16.70 -17.78
CA ALA A 13 -24.68 -18.06 -17.40
C ALA A 13 -25.80 -18.77 -16.61
N ASN A 14 -26.40 -18.09 -15.64
CA ASN A 14 -27.53 -18.61 -14.88
C ASN A 14 -28.75 -18.90 -15.77
N LYS A 15 -29.07 -18.02 -16.73
CA LYS A 15 -30.19 -18.23 -17.67
C LYS A 15 -30.04 -19.50 -18.50
N TYR A 16 -28.80 -19.87 -18.85
CA TYR A 16 -28.49 -21.07 -19.62
C TYR A 16 -28.14 -22.29 -18.74
N GLY A 17 -28.28 -22.20 -17.41
CA GLY A 17 -27.96 -23.30 -16.50
C GLY A 17 -26.47 -23.63 -16.41
N ILE A 18 -25.59 -22.67 -16.72
CA ILE A 18 -24.14 -22.83 -16.68
C ILE A 18 -23.62 -22.39 -15.32
N ALA A 19 -23.05 -23.31 -14.55
CA ALA A 19 -22.45 -23.01 -13.26
C ALA A 19 -21.12 -22.25 -13.41
N VAL A 20 -20.95 -21.17 -12.64
CA VAL A 20 -19.71 -20.37 -12.58
C VAL A 20 -19.16 -20.41 -11.16
N GLY A 21 -17.87 -20.74 -11.02
CA GLY A 21 -17.17 -20.79 -9.74
C GLY A 21 -15.95 -19.87 -9.72
N ASN A 22 -15.59 -19.40 -8.52
CA ASN A 22 -14.35 -18.69 -8.25
C ASN A 22 -13.68 -19.25 -6.99
N THR A 23 -12.50 -18.75 -6.66
CA THR A 23 -11.66 -19.31 -5.59
C THR A 23 -11.24 -18.24 -4.59
N PRO A 24 -12.16 -17.77 -3.73
CA PRO A 24 -11.89 -16.69 -2.78
C PRO A 24 -10.83 -17.09 -1.75
N GLY A 25 -10.08 -16.12 -1.23
CA GLY A 25 -9.13 -16.28 -0.13
C GLY A 25 -7.73 -16.76 -0.53
N VAL A 26 -7.54 -17.37 -1.71
CA VAL A 26 -6.26 -18.02 -2.08
C VAL A 26 -5.13 -17.04 -2.41
N LEU A 27 -5.44 -15.81 -2.81
CA LEU A 27 -4.45 -14.78 -3.20
C LEU A 27 -4.41 -13.57 -2.26
N THR A 28 -5.15 -13.62 -1.14
CA THR A 28 -5.32 -12.45 -0.26
C THR A 28 -3.97 -11.95 0.24
N GLU A 29 -3.14 -12.82 0.82
CA GLU A 29 -1.84 -12.43 1.37
C GLU A 29 -0.86 -11.95 0.29
N THR A 30 -0.75 -12.70 -0.82
CA THR A 30 0.15 -12.35 -1.93
C THR A 30 -0.19 -11.00 -2.53
N THR A 31 -1.47 -10.75 -2.79
CA THR A 31 -1.94 -9.48 -3.35
C THR A 31 -1.70 -8.34 -2.37
N THR A 32 -1.92 -8.59 -1.08
CA THR A 32 -1.65 -7.61 -0.02
C THR A 32 -0.18 -7.20 0.04
N LYS A 33 0.74 -8.17 0.05
CA LYS A 33 2.19 -7.92 0.08
C LYS A 33 2.64 -7.17 -1.17
N LEU A 34 2.09 -7.52 -2.33
CA LEU A 34 2.38 -6.82 -3.58
C LEU A 34 1.91 -5.36 -3.52
N ALA A 35 0.67 -5.10 -3.08
CA ALA A 35 0.14 -3.76 -2.94
C ALA A 35 0.99 -2.89 -1.98
N ALA A 36 1.39 -3.45 -0.83
CA ALA A 36 2.28 -2.77 0.11
C ALA A 36 3.65 -2.46 -0.52
N SER A 37 4.24 -3.41 -1.24
CA SER A 37 5.51 -3.21 -1.94
C SER A 37 5.41 -2.10 -2.98
N LEU A 38 4.34 -2.08 -3.77
CA LEU A 38 4.09 -1.05 -4.78
C LEU A 38 3.82 0.33 -4.17
N SER A 39 3.27 0.39 -2.96
CA SER A 39 3.09 1.66 -2.24
C SER A 39 4.41 2.22 -1.69
N LEU A 40 5.31 1.34 -1.26
CA LEU A 40 6.61 1.73 -0.71
C LEU A 40 7.64 2.09 -1.78
N ALA A 41 7.59 1.43 -2.95
CA ALA A 41 8.52 1.64 -4.05
C ALA A 41 8.67 3.13 -4.47
N PRO A 42 7.58 3.88 -4.76
CA PRO A 42 7.69 5.30 -5.09
C PRO A 42 8.04 6.16 -3.87
N THR A 43 7.59 5.78 -2.67
CA THR A 43 7.92 6.50 -1.43
C THR A 43 9.43 6.48 -1.15
N ARG A 44 10.11 5.39 -1.53
CA ARG A 44 11.56 5.20 -1.38
C ARG A 44 12.36 5.36 -2.67
N ARG A 45 11.70 5.73 -3.78
CA ARG A 45 12.32 5.93 -5.10
C ARG A 45 13.21 4.78 -5.56
N ILE A 46 12.73 3.56 -5.34
CA ILE A 46 13.50 2.34 -5.61
C ILE A 46 13.88 2.26 -7.08
N ILE A 47 12.95 2.63 -7.97
CA ILE A 47 13.14 2.53 -9.42
C ILE A 47 14.19 3.53 -9.90
N GLU A 48 14.09 4.80 -9.48
CA GLU A 48 15.05 5.83 -9.87
C GLU A 48 16.44 5.56 -9.31
N SER A 49 16.51 4.97 -8.11
CA SER A 49 17.77 4.57 -7.49
C SER A 49 18.43 3.42 -8.27
N ASP A 50 17.66 2.43 -8.73
CA ASP A 50 18.14 1.33 -9.58
C ASP A 50 18.62 1.86 -10.94
N GLU A 51 17.88 2.77 -11.57
CA GLU A 51 18.29 3.40 -12.83
C GLU A 51 19.60 4.17 -12.67
N PHE A 52 19.73 4.99 -11.62
CA PHE A 52 20.94 5.74 -11.29
C PHE A 52 22.19 4.82 -11.14
N MET A 53 22.04 3.65 -10.54
CA MET A 53 23.11 2.63 -10.49
C MET A 53 23.46 2.12 -11.90
N ARG A 54 22.46 1.77 -12.70
CA ARG A 54 22.65 1.14 -14.02
C ARG A 54 23.33 2.04 -15.03
N VAL A 55 23.08 3.35 -14.96
CA VAL A 55 23.72 4.33 -15.86
C VAL A 55 25.13 4.74 -15.41
N GLY A 56 25.66 4.12 -14.35
CA GLY A 56 27.04 4.34 -13.90
C GLY A 56 27.28 5.71 -13.25
N LEU A 57 26.22 6.39 -12.79
CA LEU A 57 26.32 7.72 -12.17
C LEU A 57 26.75 7.67 -10.70
N TYR A 58 26.86 6.47 -10.11
CA TYR A 58 27.32 6.29 -8.75
C TYR A 58 28.85 6.35 -8.65
N ASP A 59 29.35 7.36 -7.95
CA ASP A 59 30.78 7.62 -7.78
C ASP A 59 31.21 7.52 -6.30
N GLY A 60 30.61 6.58 -5.55
CA GLY A 60 30.87 6.36 -4.13
C GLY A 60 29.88 7.07 -3.20
N TRP A 61 30.10 7.00 -1.89
CA TRP A 61 29.20 7.56 -0.88
C TRP A 61 29.42 9.08 -0.74
N LEU A 62 28.36 9.86 -0.99
CA LEU A 62 28.32 11.31 -0.85
C LEU A 62 27.19 11.66 0.13
N PRO A 63 27.40 12.61 1.07
CA PRO A 63 26.35 13.07 1.98
C PRO A 63 25.08 13.56 1.27
N HIS A 64 25.22 14.02 0.02
CA HIS A 64 24.17 14.59 -0.80
C HIS A 64 23.63 13.64 -1.89
N LEU A 65 24.06 12.38 -1.95
CA LEU A 65 23.56 11.40 -2.93
C LEU A 65 22.04 11.27 -2.96
N TYR A 66 21.40 11.65 -1.85
CA TYR A 66 19.97 11.62 -1.68
C TYR A 66 19.39 13.00 -1.34
N ASP A 67 20.21 14.05 -1.34
CA ASP A 67 19.78 15.45 -1.31
C ASP A 67 19.69 15.94 -2.76
N PHE A 68 18.58 15.59 -3.40
CA PHE A 68 18.32 15.71 -4.84
C PHE A 68 18.16 17.16 -5.36
N ARG A 69 18.91 18.12 -4.81
CA ARG A 69 18.94 19.50 -5.28
C ARG A 69 20.09 19.78 -6.27
N ILE A 70 21.03 18.85 -6.44
CA ILE A 70 22.32 19.16 -7.10
C ILE A 70 22.60 18.36 -8.39
N LEU A 71 21.90 17.27 -8.71
CA LEU A 71 22.07 16.59 -9.99
C LEU A 71 21.03 17.03 -11.02
N TYR A 72 21.47 17.21 -12.27
CA TYR A 72 20.71 17.64 -13.46
C TYR A 72 19.43 16.83 -13.78
N PHE A 73 19.18 15.76 -13.03
CA PHE A 73 17.91 15.08 -12.98
C PHE A 73 17.09 15.75 -11.86
N LYS A 74 16.10 16.59 -12.23
CA LYS A 74 15.23 17.33 -11.31
C LYS A 74 14.30 16.35 -10.59
N VAL A 75 14.89 15.60 -9.69
CA VAL A 75 14.31 14.50 -8.95
C VAL A 75 13.83 15.11 -7.66
N TYR A 76 12.57 15.55 -7.62
CA TYR A 76 12.00 16.13 -6.42
C TYR A 76 11.93 15.07 -5.32
N CYS A 77 12.98 14.94 -4.53
CA CYS A 77 12.97 14.16 -3.31
C CYS A 77 12.84 15.16 -2.18
N SER A 78 11.62 15.26 -1.66
CA SER A 78 11.39 15.98 -0.43
C SER A 78 12.31 15.38 0.64
N SER A 79 12.98 16.22 1.41
CA SER A 79 13.78 15.84 2.59
C SER A 79 12.97 15.03 3.62
N ASN A 80 11.65 14.90 3.43
CA ASN A 80 10.74 14.06 4.20
C ASN A 80 10.58 12.62 3.67
N ALA A 81 11.18 12.25 2.53
CA ALA A 81 11.10 10.89 1.96
C ALA A 81 11.66 9.79 2.89
N TYR A 82 12.40 10.17 3.93
CA TYR A 82 12.97 9.24 4.92
C TYR A 82 12.00 8.85 6.03
N LEU A 83 10.97 9.66 6.30
CA LEU A 83 10.01 9.42 7.37
C LEU A 83 8.67 8.96 6.79
N ILE A 84 8.60 7.67 6.49
CA ILE A 84 7.34 6.98 6.14
C ILE A 84 6.36 6.93 7.32
N LYS A 85 6.90 6.98 8.55
CA LYS A 85 6.11 7.00 9.78
C LYS A 85 5.31 8.30 9.87
N GLY A 86 4.00 8.18 10.08
CA GLY A 86 3.07 9.32 10.17
C GLY A 86 2.57 9.84 8.82
N GLN A 87 3.04 9.30 7.70
CA GLN A 87 2.49 9.62 6.37
C GLN A 87 1.11 8.99 6.20
N THR A 88 0.26 9.62 5.40
CA THR A 88 -1.09 9.11 5.13
C THR A 88 -1.11 8.20 3.90
N VAL A 89 -1.73 7.03 4.03
CA VAL A 89 -2.03 6.14 2.90
C VAL A 89 -3.54 6.00 2.74
N GLY A 90 -4.01 6.25 1.52
CA GLY A 90 -5.41 6.08 1.13
C GLY A 90 -5.69 4.67 0.63
N MET A 91 -6.86 4.12 0.96
CA MET A 91 -7.33 2.83 0.46
C MET A 91 -8.80 2.92 0.05
N ILE A 92 -9.21 2.17 -0.97
CA ILE A 92 -10.61 2.06 -1.40
C ILE A 92 -11.06 0.61 -1.20
N GLY A 93 -12.01 0.40 -0.28
CA GLY A 93 -12.62 -0.90 0.02
C GLY A 93 -11.92 -1.74 1.09
N ALA A 94 -12.54 -1.88 2.26
CA ALA A 94 -12.13 -2.72 3.38
C ALA A 94 -12.47 -4.23 3.25
N GLY A 95 -12.28 -4.81 2.05
CA GLY A 95 -12.42 -6.26 1.85
C GLY A 95 -11.31 -7.09 2.52
N GLN A 96 -11.22 -8.39 2.21
CA GLN A 96 -10.17 -9.27 2.77
C GLN A 96 -8.75 -8.74 2.49
N ILE A 97 -8.51 -8.24 1.27
CA ILE A 97 -7.23 -7.66 0.86
C ILE A 97 -7.01 -6.30 1.51
N GLY A 98 -8.01 -5.41 1.47
CA GLY A 98 -7.90 -4.07 2.05
C GLY A 98 -7.61 -4.09 3.55
N SER A 99 -8.33 -4.93 4.30
CA SER A 99 -8.09 -5.11 5.73
C SER A 99 -6.69 -5.66 6.05
N ALA A 100 -6.17 -6.58 5.22
CA ALA A 100 -4.82 -7.09 5.38
C ALA A 100 -3.76 -6.02 5.03
N PHE A 101 -3.99 -5.22 3.99
CA PHE A 101 -3.13 -4.12 3.58
C PHE A 101 -3.04 -3.04 4.66
N ALA A 102 -4.20 -2.61 5.17
CA ALA A 102 -4.32 -1.68 6.30
C ALA A 102 -3.45 -2.10 7.49
N ARG A 103 -3.52 -3.38 7.88
CA ARG A 103 -2.72 -3.93 8.97
C ARG A 103 -1.22 -3.80 8.73
N ILE A 104 -0.74 -4.17 7.55
CA ILE A 104 0.70 -4.09 7.21
C ILE A 104 1.18 -2.64 7.18
N MET A 105 0.41 -1.74 6.58
CA MET A 105 0.82 -0.34 6.43
C MET A 105 0.85 0.40 7.76
N VAL A 106 -0.12 0.14 8.66
CA VAL A 106 -0.15 0.79 9.98
C VAL A 106 0.87 0.15 10.93
N ILE A 107 0.86 -1.18 11.10
CA ILE A 107 1.69 -1.85 12.12
C ILE A 107 3.16 -1.86 11.71
N SER A 108 3.47 -2.27 10.48
CA SER A 108 4.85 -2.47 10.06
C SER A 108 5.54 -1.19 9.62
N HIS A 109 4.79 -0.24 9.03
CA HIS A 109 5.36 0.96 8.40
C HIS A 109 4.94 2.27 9.08
N GLY A 110 3.97 2.24 9.99
CA GLY A 110 3.56 3.42 10.76
C GLY A 110 2.77 4.46 9.98
N PHE A 111 2.08 4.07 8.90
CA PHE A 111 1.23 4.98 8.15
C PHE A 111 -0.08 5.29 8.90
N ILE A 112 -0.63 6.48 8.65
CA ILE A 112 -2.01 6.85 8.98
C ILE A 112 -2.89 6.38 7.83
N LEU A 113 -3.91 5.57 8.10
CA LEU A 113 -4.79 5.03 7.05
C LEU A 113 -6.04 5.91 6.87
N ILE A 114 -6.42 6.19 5.62
CA ILE A 114 -7.72 6.77 5.25
C ILE A 114 -8.42 5.85 4.26
N GLU A 115 -9.68 5.51 4.50
CA GLU A 115 -10.53 4.81 3.55
C GLU A 115 -11.37 5.81 2.74
N LEU A 116 -11.35 5.72 1.41
CA LEU A 116 -12.03 6.61 0.47
C LEU A 116 -13.14 5.81 -0.25
N LEU A 117 -14.42 6.02 0.12
CA LEU A 117 -15.69 5.46 -0.45
C LEU A 117 -16.04 3.98 -0.09
N ASP A 118 -17.29 3.54 0.18
CA ASP A 118 -18.63 4.15 0.35
C ASP A 118 -19.51 3.23 1.27
N SER A 119 -20.28 3.84 2.16
CA SER A 119 -21.52 3.39 2.87
C SER A 119 -21.74 2.02 3.57
N ILE A 120 -20.82 1.05 3.69
CA ILE A 120 -21.09 -0.17 4.52
C ILE A 120 -19.86 -0.66 5.31
N VAL A 121 -19.48 0.04 6.37
CA VAL A 121 -18.62 -0.53 7.43
C VAL A 121 -19.16 -0.08 8.79
N PRO A 122 -19.44 -1.00 9.74
CA PRO A 122 -19.90 -0.61 11.07
C PRO A 122 -18.80 0.22 11.75
N ARG A 123 -19.22 1.30 12.42
CA ARG A 123 -18.40 2.32 13.13
C ARG A 123 -17.33 1.77 14.09
N GLY A 124 -17.22 0.45 14.28
CA GLY A 124 -16.21 -0.19 15.11
C GLY A 124 -14.82 -0.32 14.48
N TYR A 125 -14.69 -0.49 13.15
CA TYR A 125 -13.39 -0.88 12.57
C TYR A 125 -12.40 0.28 12.38
N ILE A 126 -12.89 1.49 12.12
CA ILE A 126 -12.03 2.70 12.02
C ILE A 126 -11.55 3.13 13.43
N PHE A 127 -12.33 2.87 14.48
CA PHE A 127 -11.96 3.20 15.87
C PHE A 127 -10.94 2.24 16.48
N ILE A 128 -10.90 0.97 16.07
CA ILE A 128 -9.97 -0.01 16.65
C ILE A 128 -8.50 0.40 16.42
N TYR A 129 -8.16 1.10 15.33
CA TYR A 129 -6.77 1.54 15.11
C TYR A 129 -6.40 2.86 15.78
N TYR A 130 -7.36 3.74 16.07
CA TYR A 130 -7.11 4.92 16.90
C TYR A 130 -6.86 4.53 18.37
N ASP A 131 -7.53 3.50 18.88
CA ASP A 131 -7.34 3.02 20.26
C ASP A 131 -6.05 2.22 20.47
N ILE A 132 -5.58 1.46 19.48
CA ILE A 132 -4.26 0.78 19.54
C ILE A 132 -3.13 1.81 19.56
N LEU A 133 -3.28 2.94 18.86
CA LEU A 133 -2.30 4.05 18.92
C LEU A 133 -2.31 4.76 20.28
N LYS A 134 -3.49 4.96 20.92
CA LYS A 134 -3.56 5.50 22.29
C LYS A 134 -2.88 4.59 23.32
N SER A 135 -3.06 3.28 23.20
CA SER A 135 -2.48 2.31 24.14
C SER A 135 -0.95 2.14 23.99
N ILE A 136 -0.38 2.44 22.82
CA ILE A 136 1.08 2.48 22.60
C ILE A 136 1.69 3.84 23.01
N LEU A 137 0.96 4.95 22.86
CA LEU A 137 1.42 6.29 23.27
C LEU A 137 1.42 6.51 24.79
N LEU A 138 0.70 5.69 25.56
CA LEU A 138 0.68 5.73 27.03
C LEU A 138 1.91 5.09 27.71
N PHE A 139 2.87 4.56 26.95
CA PHE A 139 4.13 3.98 27.48
C PHE A 139 5.38 4.85 27.22
N ILE A 140 5.23 6.07 26.69
CA ILE A 140 6.35 7.00 26.38
C ILE A 140 6.16 8.39 27.04
N VAL A 141 5.40 8.47 28.13
CA VAL A 141 5.42 9.64 29.04
C VAL A 141 5.62 9.17 30.47
#